data_AF-A0A7K0W4L7-F1
#
_entry.id   AF-A0A7K0W4L7-F1
#
_cell.length_a   1.000
_cell.length_b   1.000
_cell.length_c   1.000
_cell.angle_alpha   90.00
_cell.angle_beta   90.00
_cell.angle_gamma   90.00
#
_symmetry.space_group_name_H-M   'P 1'
#
loop_
_entity.id
_entity.type
_entity.pdbx_description
1 polymer ?
#
loop_
_entity_poly.entity_id
_entity_poly.type
_entity_poly.pdbx_seq_one_letter_code
_entity_poly.pdbx_strand_id
1 'polypeptide(L)'
;MRRDTWHRYAHIPTPIYLLSLIIAMPWIRQSSDPKWILVHLLLLGAITNLIFVWSSHFTFTMLRLPATSDRKPYLVRVIFLNVGVVLIITGKIQEIKFLMVLGAVLVVISASLHAQSLFKHMSKALPSRFKRIPRFYIVSALFLVLGGTLGGFLSQGLKGETQYQLLFAHYSANIFGWIGITVAGTLITLIPTMLRTQ
;
A
#
# COMPACT_ATOMS: atom_id res chain seq x y z
N MET A 1 0.68 26.41 2.81
CA MET A 1 1.24 25.50 1.78
C MET A 1 0.30 25.42 0.57
N ARG A 2 0.74 25.90 -0.61
CA ARG A 2 -0.03 25.88 -1.87
C ARG A 2 -0.35 24.43 -2.30
N ARG A 3 -1.42 24.22 -3.08
CA ARG A 3 -1.88 22.87 -3.53
C ARG A 3 -0.80 22.07 -4.27
N ASP A 4 0.02 22.74 -5.08
CA ASP A 4 1.14 22.20 -5.87
C ASP A 4 2.22 21.51 -5.03
N THR A 5 2.62 22.10 -3.91
CA THR A 5 3.68 21.57 -3.03
C THR A 5 3.26 20.27 -2.37
N TRP A 6 2.01 20.16 -1.89
CA TRP A 6 1.50 18.97 -1.22
C TRP A 6 1.60 17.70 -2.07
N HIS A 7 1.22 17.80 -3.36
CA HIS A 7 1.29 16.66 -4.27
C HIS A 7 2.72 16.14 -4.38
N ARG A 8 3.71 17.03 -4.48
CA ARG A 8 5.13 16.64 -4.49
C ARG A 8 5.52 15.86 -3.23
N TYR A 9 5.19 16.38 -2.05
CA TYR A 9 5.52 15.71 -0.77
C TYR A 9 4.85 14.35 -0.61
N ALA A 10 3.60 14.20 -1.02
CA ALA A 10 2.90 12.92 -0.93
C ALA A 10 3.56 11.82 -1.78
N HIS A 11 4.21 12.18 -2.89
CA HIS A 11 4.90 11.23 -3.75
C HIS A 11 6.33 10.87 -3.31
N ILE A 12 6.99 11.68 -2.46
CA ILE A 12 8.41 11.52 -2.06
C ILE A 12 8.80 10.09 -1.61
N PRO A 13 7.99 9.34 -0.85
CA PRO A 13 8.39 7.99 -0.43
C PRO A 13 8.64 7.04 -1.62
N THR A 14 7.88 7.16 -2.70
CA THR A 14 7.98 6.25 -3.87
C THR A 14 9.37 6.27 -4.51
N PRO A 15 9.91 7.43 -4.98
CA PRO A 15 11.26 7.49 -5.52
C PRO A 15 12.33 7.17 -4.48
N ILE A 16 12.11 7.44 -3.18
CA ILE A 16 13.05 7.00 -2.13
C ILE A 16 13.18 5.47 -2.13
N TYR A 17 12.08 4.73 -2.18
CA TYR A 17 12.16 3.27 -2.26
C TYR A 17 12.79 2.79 -3.57
N LEU A 18 12.43 3.39 -4.70
CA LEU A 18 13.04 3.03 -5.99
C LEU A 18 14.55 3.27 -6.01
N LEU A 19 15.01 4.40 -5.47
CA LEU A 19 16.43 4.69 -5.31
C LEU A 19 17.09 3.73 -4.31
N SER A 20 16.39 3.39 -3.21
CA SER A 20 16.91 2.43 -2.23
C SER A 20 17.15 1.04 -2.83
N LEU A 21 16.31 0.60 -3.78
CA LEU A 21 16.51 -0.66 -4.51
C LEU A 21 17.82 -0.66 -5.31
N ILE A 22 18.15 0.47 -5.94
CA ILE A 22 19.37 0.61 -6.75
C ILE A 22 20.59 0.75 -5.84
N ILE A 23 20.51 1.65 -4.87
CA ILE A 23 21.62 1.96 -3.96
C ILE A 23 21.95 0.74 -3.11
N ALA A 24 20.96 0.10 -2.49
CA ALA A 24 21.18 -1.04 -1.60
C ALA A 24 21.50 -2.36 -2.32
N MET A 25 21.50 -2.38 -3.67
CA MET A 25 21.64 -3.62 -4.45
C MET A 25 22.85 -4.50 -4.08
N PRO A 26 24.06 -3.95 -3.84
CA PRO A 26 25.22 -4.76 -3.43
C PRO A 26 24.99 -5.50 -2.10
N TRP A 27 24.33 -4.86 -1.13
CA TRP A 27 24.00 -5.45 0.17
C TRP A 27 22.85 -6.45 0.06
N ILE A 28 21.81 -6.12 -0.72
CA ILE A 28 20.68 -7.02 -0.96
C ILE A 28 21.15 -8.34 -1.55
N ARG A 29 22.08 -8.31 -2.52
CA ARG A 29 22.64 -9.52 -3.14
C ARG A 29 23.37 -10.44 -2.16
N GLN A 30 23.94 -9.89 -1.10
CA GLN A 30 24.69 -10.63 -0.08
C GLN A 30 23.79 -11.13 1.07
N SER A 31 22.52 -10.70 1.11
CA SER A 31 21.59 -11.11 2.15
C SER A 31 21.15 -12.58 2.02
N SER A 32 20.63 -13.15 3.11
CA SER A 32 20.13 -14.53 3.16
C SER A 32 18.93 -14.78 2.25
N ASP A 33 18.14 -13.74 1.94
CA ASP A 33 16.98 -13.84 1.06
C ASP A 33 16.79 -12.56 0.21
N PRO A 34 17.60 -12.38 -0.85
CA PRO A 34 17.58 -11.17 -1.67
C PRO A 34 16.22 -10.93 -2.34
N LYS A 35 15.56 -12.01 -2.76
CA LYS A 35 14.25 -11.94 -3.42
C LYS A 35 13.20 -11.38 -2.48
N TRP A 36 13.16 -11.87 -1.23
CA TRP A 36 12.24 -11.37 -0.22
C TRP A 36 12.43 -9.87 0.01
N ILE A 37 13.67 -9.39 0.14
CA ILE A 37 13.95 -7.97 0.37
C ILE A 37 13.50 -7.12 -0.83
N LEU A 38 13.84 -7.54 -2.06
CA LEU A 38 13.46 -6.83 -3.27
C LEU A 38 11.94 -6.70 -3.42
N VAL A 39 11.20 -7.80 -3.24
CA VAL A 39 9.74 -7.76 -3.40
C VAL A 39 9.06 -6.90 -2.33
N HIS A 40 9.57 -6.90 -1.08
CA HIS A 40 9.00 -6.05 -0.03
C HIS A 40 9.36 -4.57 -0.24
N LEU A 41 10.60 -4.23 -0.59
CA LEU A 41 10.96 -2.84 -0.90
C LEU A 41 10.21 -2.30 -2.12
N LEU A 42 10.04 -3.12 -3.17
CA LEU A 42 9.33 -2.72 -4.36
C LEU A 42 7.81 -2.66 -4.12
N LEU A 43 7.19 -3.76 -3.71
CA LEU A 43 5.73 -3.86 -3.66
C LEU A 43 5.16 -3.18 -2.40
N LEU A 44 5.71 -3.48 -1.23
CA LEU A 44 5.26 -2.90 0.04
C LEU A 44 5.80 -1.48 0.26
N GLY A 45 7.01 -1.17 -0.21
CA GLY A 45 7.56 0.19 -0.17
C GLY A 45 7.04 1.07 -1.31
N ALA A 46 7.62 0.93 -2.51
CA ALA A 46 7.36 1.85 -3.62
C ALA A 46 5.91 1.79 -4.13
N ILE A 47 5.43 0.61 -4.53
CA ILE A 47 4.11 0.46 -5.15
C ILE A 47 2.98 0.78 -4.18
N THR A 48 3.07 0.36 -2.91
CA THR A 48 2.03 0.67 -1.93
C THR A 48 1.96 2.17 -1.62
N ASN A 49 3.09 2.87 -1.50
CA ASN A 49 3.08 4.34 -1.37
C ASN A 49 2.44 5.00 -2.61
N LEU A 50 2.78 4.52 -3.82
CA LEU A 50 2.19 5.01 -5.07
C LEU A 50 0.66 4.81 -5.08
N ILE A 51 0.18 3.62 -4.70
CA ILE A 51 -1.25 3.30 -4.61
C ILE A 51 -1.93 4.19 -3.57
N PHE A 52 -1.33 4.43 -2.40
CA PHE A 52 -1.90 5.32 -1.37
C PHE A 52 -2.14 6.73 -1.90
N VAL A 53 -1.17 7.30 -2.62
CA VAL A 53 -1.32 8.63 -3.24
C VAL A 53 -2.45 8.61 -4.27
N TRP A 54 -2.39 7.70 -5.24
CA TRP A 54 -3.31 7.69 -6.38
C TRP A 54 -4.74 7.31 -6.01
N SER A 55 -4.92 6.30 -5.16
CA SER A 55 -6.26 5.93 -4.68
C SER A 55 -6.93 7.07 -3.91
N SER A 56 -6.18 7.82 -3.10
CA SER A 56 -6.69 9.04 -2.44
C SER A 56 -7.04 10.12 -3.46
N HIS A 57 -6.13 10.39 -4.40
CA HIS A 57 -6.32 11.39 -5.45
C HIS A 57 -7.57 11.10 -6.30
N PHE A 58 -7.67 9.90 -6.86
CA PHE A 58 -8.81 9.51 -7.68
C PHE A 58 -10.12 9.52 -6.89
N THR A 59 -10.10 9.08 -5.63
CA THR A 59 -11.30 9.14 -4.79
C THR A 59 -11.77 10.58 -4.61
N PHE A 60 -10.87 11.53 -4.30
CA PHE A 60 -11.27 12.93 -4.14
C PHE A 60 -11.72 13.58 -5.45
N THR A 61 -11.05 13.29 -6.55
CA THR A 61 -11.44 13.80 -7.87
C THR A 61 -12.83 13.27 -8.27
N MET A 62 -13.11 11.97 -8.10
CA MET A 62 -14.39 11.35 -8.46
C MET A 62 -15.54 11.80 -7.56
N LEU A 63 -15.27 12.06 -6.29
CA LEU A 63 -16.25 12.57 -5.33
C LEU A 63 -16.37 14.10 -5.35
N ARG A 64 -15.59 14.79 -6.19
CA ARG A 64 -15.52 16.27 -6.29
C ARG A 64 -15.21 16.93 -4.93
N LEU A 65 -14.36 16.30 -4.14
CA LEU A 65 -13.95 16.77 -2.82
C LEU A 65 -12.69 17.65 -2.92
N PRO A 66 -12.52 18.63 -2.02
CA PRO A 66 -11.30 19.43 -1.99
C PRO A 66 -10.09 18.56 -1.61
N ALA A 67 -9.00 18.68 -2.39
CA ALA A 67 -7.75 17.92 -2.20
C ALA A 67 -7.06 18.14 -0.83
N THR A 68 -7.53 19.10 -0.04
CA THR A 68 -7.02 19.42 1.31
C THR A 68 -7.70 18.60 2.42
N SER A 69 -8.84 17.98 2.15
CA SER A 69 -9.73 17.35 3.15
C SER A 69 -9.07 16.25 3.98
N ASP A 70 -8.01 15.62 3.46
CA ASP A 70 -7.41 14.44 4.08
C ASP A 70 -5.89 14.55 4.29
N ARG A 71 -5.31 15.76 4.24
CA ARG A 71 -3.84 15.92 4.30
C ARG A 71 -3.22 15.38 5.60
N LYS A 72 -3.75 15.80 6.76
CA LYS A 72 -3.20 15.36 8.06
C LYS A 72 -3.38 13.86 8.29
N PRO A 73 -4.59 13.28 8.12
CA PRO A 73 -4.76 11.84 8.28
C PRO A 73 -3.99 11.03 7.22
N TYR A 74 -3.74 11.59 6.03
CA TYR A 74 -2.86 10.99 5.02
C TYR A 74 -1.44 10.86 5.51
N LEU A 75 -0.87 11.91 6.10
CA LEU A 75 0.48 11.83 6.67
C LEU A 75 0.59 10.76 7.73
N VAL A 76 -0.39 10.66 8.64
CA VAL A 76 -0.38 9.66 9.71
C VAL A 76 -0.29 8.24 9.16
N ARG A 77 -1.16 7.88 8.21
CA ARG A 77 -1.13 6.51 7.63
C ARG A 77 0.13 6.24 6.82
N VAL A 78 0.66 7.23 6.10
CA VAL A 78 1.92 7.07 5.36
C VAL A 78 3.12 6.94 6.30
N ILE A 79 3.13 7.65 7.44
CA ILE A 79 4.15 7.45 8.47
C ILE A 79 4.08 6.02 9.01
N PHE A 80 2.90 5.54 9.40
CA PHE A 80 2.74 4.15 9.86
C PHE A 80 3.20 3.12 8.83
N LEU A 81 2.85 3.33 7.55
CA LEU A 81 3.29 2.45 6.46
C LEU A 81 4.82 2.39 6.40
N ASN A 82 5.47 3.54 6.28
CA ASN A 82 6.91 3.61 6.03
C ASN A 82 7.74 3.16 7.24
N VAL A 83 7.32 3.53 8.46
CA VAL A 83 7.92 2.99 9.69
C VAL A 83 7.74 1.47 9.72
N GLY A 84 6.55 0.96 9.37
CA GLY A 84 6.28 -0.47 9.29
C GLY A 84 7.17 -1.20 8.30
N VAL A 85 7.36 -0.66 7.09
CA VAL A 85 8.27 -1.23 6.08
C VAL A 85 9.70 -1.26 6.59
N VAL A 86 10.19 -0.17 7.17
CA VAL A 86 11.56 -0.11 7.72
C VAL A 86 11.74 -1.17 8.80
N LEU A 87 10.81 -1.30 9.74
CA LEU A 87 10.86 -2.33 10.79
C LEU A 87 10.84 -3.76 10.22
N ILE A 88 10.03 -4.04 9.19
CA ILE A 88 9.98 -5.34 8.51
C ILE A 88 11.34 -5.67 7.88
N ILE A 89 11.92 -4.74 7.12
CA ILE A 89 13.20 -4.94 6.44
C ILE A 89 14.34 -5.10 7.44
N THR A 90 14.42 -4.22 8.45
CA THR A 90 15.42 -4.31 9.52
C THR A 90 15.26 -5.60 10.31
N GLY A 91 14.03 -5.98 10.65
CA GLY A 91 13.73 -7.23 11.33
C GLY A 91 14.14 -8.46 10.54
N LYS A 92 13.99 -8.46 9.22
CA LYS A 92 14.49 -9.56 8.38
C LYS A 92 16.01 -9.60 8.33
N ILE A 93 16.67 -8.46 8.12
CA ILE A 93 18.14 -8.40 8.00
C ILE A 93 18.82 -8.81 9.31
N GLN A 94 18.28 -8.36 10.44
CA GLN A 94 18.80 -8.65 11.78
C GLN A 94 18.21 -9.94 12.37
N GLU A 95 17.33 -10.63 11.65
CA GLU A 95 16.60 -11.82 12.09
C GLU A 95 15.79 -11.64 13.40
N ILE A 96 15.33 -10.41 13.66
CA ILE A 96 14.54 -10.05 14.84
C ILE A 96 13.04 -10.17 14.54
N LYS A 97 12.42 -11.27 15.00
CA LYS A 97 10.98 -11.56 14.81
C LYS A 97 10.07 -10.45 15.33
N PHE A 98 10.39 -9.86 16.48
CA PHE A 98 9.60 -8.80 17.09
C PHE A 98 9.46 -7.58 16.17
N LEU A 99 10.55 -7.15 15.50
CA LEU A 99 10.51 -6.02 14.58
C LEU A 99 9.64 -6.33 13.35
N MET A 100 9.71 -7.56 12.83
CA MET A 100 8.86 -7.99 11.70
C MET A 100 7.38 -7.94 12.06
N VAL A 101 7.00 -8.45 13.24
CA VAL A 101 5.61 -8.40 13.74
C VAL A 101 5.16 -6.97 13.97
N LEU A 102 5.95 -6.16 14.68
CA LEU A 102 5.63 -4.77 14.95
C LEU A 102 5.45 -4.00 13.64
N GLY A 103 6.35 -4.19 12.68
CA GLY A 103 6.23 -3.56 11.38
C GLY A 103 4.98 -4.00 10.60
N ALA A 104 4.64 -5.30 10.64
CA ALA A 104 3.40 -5.81 10.05
C ALA A 104 2.15 -5.20 10.69
N VAL A 105 2.13 -5.03 12.02
CA VAL A 105 1.04 -4.34 12.74
C VAL A 105 0.90 -2.89 12.27
N LEU A 106 2.01 -2.15 12.10
CA LEU A 106 1.94 -0.78 11.60
C LEU A 106 1.43 -0.69 10.16
N VAL A 107 1.81 -1.64 9.30
CA VAL A 107 1.26 -1.75 7.93
C VAL A 107 -0.24 -2.01 7.96
N VAL A 108 -0.70 -2.93 8.81
CA VAL A 108 -2.13 -3.24 8.99
C VAL A 108 -2.91 -2.03 9.49
N ILE A 109 -2.38 -1.29 10.47
CA ILE A 109 -2.97 -0.05 10.98
C ILE A 109 -3.06 0.98 9.84
N SER A 110 -1.97 1.17 9.09
CA SER A 110 -1.92 2.11 7.96
C SER A 110 -2.99 1.79 6.90
N ALA A 111 -3.07 0.53 6.47
CA ALA A 111 -4.02 0.07 5.48
C ALA A 111 -5.48 0.22 5.97
N SER A 112 -5.73 -0.07 7.24
CA SER A 112 -7.04 0.10 7.87
C SER A 112 -7.46 1.57 7.92
N LEU A 113 -6.56 2.47 8.33
CA LEU A 113 -6.78 3.92 8.32
C LEU A 113 -7.03 4.45 6.91
N HIS A 114 -6.33 3.89 5.92
CA HIS A 114 -6.54 4.23 4.50
C HIS A 114 -7.95 3.83 4.05
N ALA A 115 -8.34 2.57 4.26
CA ALA A 115 -9.69 2.08 3.93
C ALA A 115 -10.78 2.90 4.63
N GLN A 116 -10.60 3.21 5.91
CA GLN A 116 -11.52 4.02 6.70
C GLN A 116 -11.65 5.45 6.15
N SER A 117 -10.54 6.08 5.77
CA SER A 117 -10.57 7.42 5.16
C SER A 117 -11.38 7.40 3.86
N LEU A 118 -11.09 6.46 2.96
CA LEU A 118 -11.80 6.33 1.69
C LEU A 118 -13.31 6.10 1.91
N PHE A 119 -13.67 5.22 2.86
CA PHE A 119 -15.06 4.97 3.22
C PHE A 119 -15.77 6.22 3.77
N LYS A 120 -15.14 6.94 4.70
CA LYS A 120 -15.70 8.17 5.28
C LYS A 120 -15.97 9.22 4.21
N HIS A 121 -15.04 9.44 3.29
CA HIS A 121 -15.22 10.41 2.21
C HIS A 121 -16.31 9.97 1.22
N MET A 122 -16.36 8.68 0.87
CA MET A 122 -17.43 8.12 0.03
C MET A 122 -18.82 8.27 0.66
N SER A 123 -18.94 8.04 1.97
CA SER A 123 -20.21 8.13 2.70
C SER A 123 -20.77 9.55 2.77
N LYS A 124 -19.88 10.55 2.88
CA LYS A 124 -20.25 11.98 3.00
C LYS A 124 -20.46 12.69 1.67
N ALA A 125 -19.99 12.14 0.57
CA ALA A 125 -20.17 12.75 -0.74
C ALA A 125 -21.64 12.73 -1.18
N LEU A 126 -22.08 13.77 -1.90
CA LEU A 126 -23.41 13.82 -2.53
C LEU A 126 -23.63 12.57 -3.41
N PRO A 127 -24.88 12.08 -3.55
CA PRO A 127 -25.20 10.95 -4.43
C PRO A 127 -24.62 11.18 -5.82
N SER A 128 -23.73 10.27 -6.23
CA SER A 128 -23.02 10.33 -7.50
C SER A 128 -22.95 8.93 -8.07
N ARG A 129 -23.22 8.79 -9.36
CA ARG A 129 -23.05 7.53 -10.11
C ARG A 129 -21.63 6.95 -9.98
N PHE A 130 -20.65 7.78 -9.62
CA PHE A 130 -19.25 7.41 -9.47
C PHE A 130 -18.88 6.83 -8.08
N LYS A 131 -19.81 6.74 -7.13
CA LYS A 131 -19.56 6.12 -5.80
C LYS A 131 -19.17 4.64 -5.85
N ARG A 132 -19.37 3.95 -6.98
CA ARG A 132 -18.96 2.53 -7.14
C ARG A 132 -17.45 2.36 -7.26
N ILE A 133 -16.73 3.35 -7.78
CA ILE A 133 -15.29 3.25 -8.05
C ILE A 133 -14.44 3.22 -6.77
N PRO A 134 -14.64 4.11 -5.77
CA PRO A 134 -13.87 4.08 -4.53
C PRO A 134 -13.97 2.75 -3.76
N ARG A 135 -15.02 1.94 -4.00
CA ARG A 135 -15.18 0.63 -3.37
C ARG A 135 -14.05 -0.34 -3.74
N PHE A 136 -13.54 -0.27 -4.97
CA PHE A 136 -12.40 -1.09 -5.39
C PHE A 136 -11.16 -0.80 -4.52
N TYR A 137 -10.86 0.48 -4.28
CA TYR A 137 -9.72 0.87 -3.43
C TYR A 137 -9.93 0.47 -1.96
N ILE A 138 -11.16 0.55 -1.45
CA ILE A 138 -11.48 0.09 -0.08
C ILE A 138 -11.27 -1.41 0.04
N VAL A 139 -11.87 -2.21 -0.85
CA VAL A 139 -11.75 -3.67 -0.85
C VAL A 139 -10.29 -4.08 -1.01
N SER A 140 -9.58 -3.45 -1.94
CA SER A 140 -8.15 -3.64 -2.14
C SER A 140 -7.36 -3.38 -0.84
N ALA A 141 -7.60 -2.27 -0.15
CA ALA A 141 -6.92 -1.95 1.11
C ALA A 141 -7.19 -2.99 2.22
N LEU A 142 -8.38 -3.60 2.25
CA LEU A 142 -8.67 -4.72 3.16
C LEU A 142 -7.88 -5.99 2.82
N PHE A 143 -7.57 -6.22 1.55
CA PHE A 143 -6.65 -7.30 1.16
C PHE A 143 -5.20 -7.01 1.59
N LEU A 144 -4.78 -5.75 1.65
CA LEU A 144 -3.48 -5.39 2.25
C LEU A 144 -3.48 -5.64 3.77
N VAL A 145 -4.59 -5.39 4.46
CA VAL A 145 -4.76 -5.78 5.87
C VAL A 145 -4.59 -7.29 6.03
N LEU A 146 -5.32 -8.09 5.26
CA LEU A 146 -5.20 -9.55 5.27
C LEU A 146 -3.76 -9.99 4.96
N GLY A 147 -3.17 -9.46 3.90
CA GLY A 147 -1.80 -9.76 3.48
C GLY A 147 -0.77 -9.42 4.57
N GLY A 148 -0.88 -8.25 5.19
CA GLY A 148 -0.02 -7.82 6.29
C GLY A 148 -0.14 -8.72 7.52
N THR A 149 -1.37 -9.09 7.91
CA THR A 149 -1.61 -10.04 9.02
C THR A 149 -0.97 -11.41 8.74
N LEU A 150 -1.17 -11.95 7.53
CA LEU A 150 -0.54 -13.21 7.13
C LEU A 150 0.99 -13.13 7.11
N GLY A 151 1.54 -12.00 6.66
CA GLY A 151 2.99 -11.74 6.69
C GLY A 151 3.55 -11.71 8.12
N GLY A 152 2.81 -11.13 9.06
CA GLY A 152 3.11 -11.17 10.48
C GLY A 152 3.20 -12.60 11.03
N PHE A 153 2.23 -13.47 10.69
CA PHE A 153 2.28 -14.89 11.07
C PHE A 153 3.45 -15.65 10.43
N LEU A 154 3.73 -15.41 9.15
CA LEU A 154 4.87 -16.02 8.45
C LEU A 154 6.22 -15.69 9.09
N SER A 155 6.35 -14.51 9.71
CA SER A 155 7.57 -14.11 10.40
C SER A 155 7.90 -14.94 11.66
N GLN A 156 6.97 -15.78 12.13
CA GLN A 156 7.15 -16.57 13.36
C GLN A 156 8.01 -17.82 13.18
N GLY A 157 8.38 -18.17 11.94
CA GLY A 157 9.18 -19.36 11.64
C GLY A 157 8.35 -20.63 11.53
N LEU A 158 7.15 -20.52 10.95
CA LEU A 158 6.31 -21.65 10.56
C LEU A 158 7.08 -22.57 9.60
N LYS A 159 6.77 -23.87 9.62
CA LYS A 159 7.42 -24.90 8.79
C LYS A 159 6.40 -25.80 8.11
N GLY A 160 6.84 -26.54 7.09
CA GLY A 160 6.03 -27.56 6.42
C GLY A 160 4.82 -26.98 5.70
N GLU A 161 3.75 -27.76 5.61
CA GLU A 161 2.57 -27.43 4.81
C GLU A 161 1.92 -26.09 5.19
N THR A 162 1.80 -25.80 6.50
CA THR A 162 1.24 -24.54 6.99
C THR A 162 2.00 -23.32 6.48
N GLN A 163 3.33 -23.40 6.39
CA GLN A 163 4.15 -22.31 5.84
C GLN A 163 3.81 -22.07 4.36
N TYR A 164 3.70 -23.13 3.57
CA TYR A 164 3.37 -23.02 2.14
C TYR A 164 1.96 -22.47 1.91
N GLN A 165 0.97 -22.95 2.66
CA GLN A 165 -0.41 -22.48 2.57
C GLN A 165 -0.53 -20.99 2.95
N LEU A 166 0.11 -20.57 4.05
CA LEU A 166 0.11 -19.17 4.47
C LEU A 166 0.88 -18.28 3.50
N LEU A 167 2.00 -18.75 2.95
CA LEU A 167 2.76 -18.03 1.94
C LEU A 167 1.91 -17.84 0.67
N PHE A 168 1.18 -18.88 0.26
CA PHE A 168 0.26 -18.84 -0.86
C PHE A 168 -0.86 -17.83 -0.66
N ALA A 169 -1.50 -17.87 0.52
CA ALA A 169 -2.55 -16.92 0.89
C ALA A 169 -2.00 -15.49 0.95
N HIS A 170 -0.81 -15.30 1.54
CA HIS A 170 -0.15 -13.99 1.66
C HIS A 170 0.12 -13.35 0.31
N TYR A 171 0.76 -14.08 -0.63
CA TYR A 171 1.02 -13.49 -1.94
C TYR A 171 -0.28 -13.31 -2.71
N SER A 172 -1.25 -14.23 -2.62
CA SER A 172 -2.52 -14.11 -3.37
C SER A 172 -3.32 -12.89 -2.91
N ALA A 173 -3.40 -12.66 -1.60
CA ALA A 173 -4.02 -11.47 -1.03
C ALA A 173 -3.34 -10.18 -1.52
N ASN A 174 -2.00 -10.14 -1.59
CA ASN A 174 -1.27 -8.94 -1.99
C ASN A 174 -1.26 -8.71 -3.51
N ILE A 175 -1.06 -9.74 -4.32
CA ILE A 175 -0.94 -9.60 -5.77
C ILE A 175 -2.32 -9.43 -6.42
N PHE A 176 -3.27 -10.31 -6.13
CA PHE A 176 -4.60 -10.24 -6.74
C PHE A 176 -5.51 -9.29 -5.99
N GLY A 177 -5.49 -9.33 -4.65
CA GLY A 177 -6.36 -8.50 -3.81
C GLY A 177 -5.89 -7.05 -3.72
N TRP A 178 -4.70 -6.80 -3.18
CA TRP A 178 -4.19 -5.44 -3.02
C TRP A 178 -3.88 -4.80 -4.38
N ILE A 179 -2.92 -5.34 -5.14
CA ILE A 179 -2.49 -4.72 -6.40
C ILE A 179 -3.55 -4.90 -7.49
N GLY A 180 -4.02 -6.13 -7.72
CA GLY A 180 -4.93 -6.46 -8.82
C GLY A 180 -6.25 -5.67 -8.78
N ILE A 181 -6.94 -5.64 -7.63
CA ILE A 181 -8.20 -4.88 -7.49
C ILE A 181 -7.96 -3.37 -7.62
N THR A 182 -6.84 -2.84 -7.11
CA THR A 182 -6.50 -1.42 -7.29
C THR A 182 -6.30 -1.08 -8.76
N VAL A 183 -5.53 -1.88 -9.49
CA VAL A 183 -5.27 -1.67 -10.92
C VAL A 183 -6.57 -1.81 -11.72
N ALA A 184 -7.35 -2.86 -11.49
CA ALA A 184 -8.63 -3.07 -12.14
C ALA A 184 -9.60 -1.90 -11.91
N GLY A 185 -9.73 -1.44 -10.65
CA GLY A 185 -10.56 -0.29 -10.30
C GLY A 185 -10.12 1.00 -11.01
N THR A 186 -8.80 1.21 -11.13
CA THR A 186 -8.23 2.36 -11.85
C THR A 186 -8.50 2.28 -13.34
N LEU A 187 -8.25 1.13 -13.97
CA LEU A 187 -8.43 0.91 -15.41
C LEU A 187 -9.90 1.04 -15.82
N ILE A 188 -10.83 0.40 -15.10
CA ILE A 188 -12.28 0.51 -15.37
C ILE A 188 -12.75 1.97 -15.31
N THR A 189 -12.11 2.78 -14.46
CA THR A 189 -12.43 4.19 -14.30
C THR A 189 -11.85 5.08 -15.39
N LEU A 190 -10.59 4.84 -15.78
CA LEU A 190 -9.83 5.75 -16.65
C LEU A 190 -9.90 5.39 -18.14
N ILE A 191 -10.07 4.10 -18.48
CA ILE A 191 -10.15 3.65 -19.88
C ILE A 191 -11.26 4.37 -20.66
N PRO A 192 -12.50 4.50 -20.16
CA PRO A 192 -13.57 5.19 -20.90
C PRO A 192 -13.29 6.67 -21.16
N THR A 193 -12.49 7.31 -20.30
CA THR A 193 -12.08 8.71 -20.47
C THR A 193 -10.90 8.88 -21.42
N MET A 194 -9.97 7.91 -21.48
CA MET A 194 -8.83 7.93 -22.40
C MET A 194 -9.21 7.51 -23.82
N LEU A 195 -10.17 6.60 -23.97
CA LEU A 195 -10.65 6.13 -25.28
C LEU A 195 -11.68 7.06 -25.92
N ARG A 196 -12.16 8.08 -25.20
CA ARG A 196 -12.90 9.21 -25.76
C ARG A 196 -11.94 10.35 -26.13
N THR A 197 -10.92 10.04 -26.90
CA THR A 197 -10.25 11.05 -27.72
C THR A 197 -11.14 11.31 -28.92
N GLN A 198 -11.76 12.50 -28.97
CA GLN A 198 -12.22 13.09 -30.21
C GLN A 198 -11.03 13.58 -31.01
#